data_AF-A0A5F9CFF7-F1
#
_entry.id   AF-A0A5F9CFF7-F1
#
_cell.length_a   1.000
_cell.length_b   1.000
_cell.length_c   1.000
_cell.angle_alpha   90.00
_cell.angle_beta   90.00
_cell.angle_gamma   90.00
#
_symmetry.space_group_name_H-M   'P 1'
#
loop_
_entity.id
_entity.type
_entity.pdbx_description
1 polymer ?
#
loop_
_entity_poly.entity_id
_entity_poly.type
_entity_poly.pdbx_seq_one_letter_code
_entity_poly.pdbx_strand_id
1 'polypeptide(L)'
;MLGRSPLTCILLVAVATCAVAQHAPPWTEDCRKSTYPPSGPTFRGQVPWYTINLDLPPYKRWHELMVDKAATVKVLVNSLKNVVNAFVPSGKIMQMVDEKLPSMLGNFPGPFEEEMKGIADVTGIPLGVLEWILGKKDAMWIGFITRSVLENSTSYEEAKNILTKTKLLAPAYFILGGNRSGEGCVITRERKDALDVYELAAKQGRWYVVETNYDRWKNPLFLDDRRTPAKMCLNRTTQENISFAALYDVLSTKPVLNKLTVFTTLMDVTRGRYETYLRDCPDPCIGW
;
A
#
# COMPACT_ATOMS: atom_id res chain seq x y z
N MET A 1 -7.20 -39.62 -73.38
CA MET A 1 -6.55 -39.64 -72.06
C MET A 1 -5.50 -38.53 -72.04
N LEU A 2 -5.85 -37.36 -71.49
CA LEU A 2 -4.88 -36.29 -71.24
C LEU A 2 -4.71 -36.17 -69.72
N GLY A 3 -3.48 -36.40 -69.26
CA GLY A 3 -3.11 -36.43 -67.85
C GLY A 3 -3.23 -35.06 -67.20
N ARG A 4 -3.91 -35.02 -66.05
CA ARG A 4 -4.03 -33.85 -65.19
C ARG A 4 -2.70 -33.60 -64.48
N SER A 5 -2.22 -32.36 -64.60
CA SER A 5 -1.11 -31.80 -63.82
C SER A 5 -1.42 -31.85 -62.32
N PRO A 6 -0.51 -32.30 -61.44
CA PRO A 6 -0.71 -32.21 -60.00
C PRO A 6 -0.43 -30.77 -59.54
N LEU A 7 -1.46 -30.10 -59.02
CA LEU A 7 -1.30 -28.87 -58.23
C LEU A 7 -0.47 -29.21 -56.97
N THR A 8 0.73 -28.67 -56.90
CA THR A 8 1.56 -28.67 -55.69
C THR A 8 0.91 -27.76 -54.65
N CYS A 9 0.14 -28.33 -53.73
CA CYS A 9 -0.32 -27.63 -52.52
C CYS A 9 0.88 -27.39 -51.60
N ILE A 10 1.40 -26.16 -51.59
CA ILE A 10 2.39 -25.72 -50.60
C ILE A 10 1.65 -25.52 -49.27
N LEU A 11 1.81 -26.48 -48.37
CA LEU A 11 1.37 -26.37 -46.98
C LEU A 11 2.35 -25.44 -46.25
N LEU A 12 1.98 -24.17 -46.09
CA LEU A 12 2.66 -23.22 -45.22
C LEU A 12 2.39 -23.64 -43.77
N VAL A 13 3.31 -24.40 -43.19
CA VAL A 13 3.35 -24.63 -41.75
C VAL A 13 3.84 -23.34 -41.09
N ALA A 14 2.91 -22.52 -40.63
CA ALA A 14 3.21 -21.41 -39.74
C ALA A 14 3.65 -22.01 -38.40
N VAL A 15 4.96 -22.17 -38.21
CA VAL A 15 5.54 -22.36 -36.89
C VAL A 15 5.34 -21.05 -36.14
N ALA A 16 4.24 -20.94 -35.41
CA ALA A 16 4.07 -19.89 -34.43
C ALA A 16 5.10 -20.13 -33.33
N THR A 17 6.28 -19.52 -33.46
CA THR A 17 7.24 -19.43 -32.38
C THR A 17 6.55 -18.74 -31.21
N CYS A 18 6.23 -19.50 -30.15
CA CYS A 18 5.64 -19.01 -28.89
C CYS A 18 6.54 -18.02 -28.12
N ALA A 19 7.54 -17.42 -28.75
CA ALA A 19 8.55 -16.57 -28.13
C ALA A 19 8.12 -15.10 -27.92
N VAL A 20 6.91 -14.71 -28.34
CA VAL A 20 6.50 -13.28 -28.31
C VAL A 20 5.44 -12.97 -27.24
N ALA A 21 4.82 -13.98 -26.62
CA ALA A 21 3.76 -13.74 -25.63
C ALA A 21 4.28 -13.30 -24.24
N GLN A 22 5.54 -13.61 -23.90
CA GLN A 22 6.11 -13.26 -22.58
C GLN A 22 6.53 -11.79 -22.44
N HIS A 23 6.55 -11.02 -23.54
CA HIS A 23 6.97 -9.62 -23.54
C HIS A 23 5.79 -8.63 -23.60
N ALA A 24 4.55 -9.12 -23.69
CA ALA A 24 3.36 -8.28 -23.69
C ALA A 24 2.77 -8.18 -22.26
N PRO A 25 2.38 -6.98 -21.79
CA PRO A 25 1.65 -6.84 -20.54
C PRO A 25 0.34 -7.66 -20.53
N PRO A 26 -0.14 -8.09 -19.35
CA PRO A 26 0.47 -7.87 -18.04
C PRO A 26 1.58 -8.91 -17.78
N TRP A 27 2.78 -8.44 -17.41
CA TRP A 27 3.89 -9.32 -16.99
C TRP A 27 3.55 -9.94 -15.63
N THR A 28 2.77 -11.01 -15.68
CA THR A 28 2.38 -11.84 -14.53
C THR A 28 3.24 -13.08 -14.46
N GLU A 29 3.22 -13.76 -13.33
CA GLU A 29 3.96 -15.01 -13.14
C GLU A 29 3.16 -16.02 -12.31
N ASP A 30 3.59 -17.28 -12.33
CA ASP A 30 3.10 -18.29 -11.41
C ASP A 30 3.46 -17.96 -9.96
N CYS A 31 2.65 -18.46 -9.02
CA CYS A 31 2.88 -18.26 -7.58
C CYS A 31 4.31 -18.64 -7.20
N ARG A 32 5.09 -17.64 -6.75
CA ARG A 32 6.47 -17.85 -6.32
C ARG A 32 6.51 -18.73 -5.07
N LYS A 33 7.68 -19.31 -4.83
CA LYS A 33 7.99 -20.13 -3.67
C LYS A 33 9.40 -19.80 -3.18
N SER A 34 9.66 -20.05 -1.90
CA SER A 34 11.01 -19.97 -1.31
C SER A 34 11.64 -18.57 -1.45
N THR A 35 10.83 -17.52 -1.33
CA THR A 35 11.29 -16.13 -1.36
C THR A 35 11.59 -15.56 0.03
N TYR A 36 11.33 -16.34 1.09
CA TYR A 36 11.60 -16.02 2.48
C TYR A 36 12.60 -17.02 3.10
N PRO A 37 13.61 -16.57 3.88
CA PRO A 37 13.88 -15.18 4.24
C PRO A 37 14.28 -14.34 3.01
N PRO A 38 13.93 -13.03 2.98
CA PRO A 38 14.10 -12.21 1.79
C PRO A 38 15.55 -12.14 1.30
N SER A 39 15.73 -12.41 0.01
CA SER A 39 17.01 -12.33 -0.68
C SER A 39 16.82 -12.09 -2.18
N GLY A 40 17.91 -11.89 -2.90
CA GLY A 40 17.90 -11.73 -4.36
C GLY A 40 17.33 -10.38 -4.83
N PRO A 41 16.99 -10.26 -6.13
CA PRO A 41 16.75 -8.97 -6.77
C PRO A 41 15.44 -8.29 -6.40
N THR A 42 14.53 -8.99 -5.71
CA THR A 42 13.26 -8.41 -5.21
C THR A 42 13.34 -7.93 -3.76
N PHE A 43 14.50 -8.10 -3.12
CA PHE A 43 14.80 -7.67 -1.77
C PHE A 43 15.81 -6.52 -1.83
N ARG A 44 15.32 -5.30 -1.56
CA ARG A 44 16.15 -4.09 -1.59
C ARG A 44 16.94 -3.90 -0.31
N GLY A 45 16.39 -4.33 0.83
CA GLY A 45 17.06 -4.21 2.12
C GLY A 45 16.11 -4.26 3.32
N GLN A 46 16.70 -4.25 4.51
CA GLN A 46 15.98 -4.18 5.78
C GLN A 46 15.45 -2.76 6.02
N VAL A 47 14.33 -2.64 6.74
CA VAL A 47 13.84 -1.35 7.25
C VAL A 47 14.42 -1.11 8.65
N PRO A 48 15.06 0.05 8.91
CA PRO A 48 15.59 0.37 10.24
C PRO A 48 14.46 0.61 11.26
N TRP A 49 14.71 0.21 12.50
CA TRP A 49 13.81 0.44 13.62
C TRP A 49 14.14 1.75 14.35
N TYR A 50 13.10 2.46 14.77
CA TYR A 50 13.18 3.65 15.62
C TYR A 50 12.15 3.52 16.74
N THR A 51 12.49 4.02 17.93
CA THR A 51 11.55 4.09 19.05
C THR A 51 11.02 5.51 19.15
N ILE A 52 9.71 5.69 19.01
CA ILE A 52 9.06 6.98 19.22
C ILE A 52 8.50 7.01 20.65
N ASN A 53 9.12 7.81 21.52
CA ASN A 53 8.72 7.90 22.92
C ASN A 53 7.51 8.83 23.10
N LEU A 54 6.35 8.26 23.42
CA LEU A 54 5.10 9.02 23.63
C LEU A 54 5.09 9.84 24.94
N ASP A 55 5.99 9.57 25.88
CA ASP A 55 6.15 10.36 27.12
C ASP A 55 6.78 11.73 26.83
N LEU A 56 7.45 11.89 25.68
CA LEU A 56 7.95 13.18 25.24
C LEU A 56 6.79 14.08 24.80
N PRO A 57 6.93 15.42 24.97
CA PRO A 57 6.03 16.37 24.35
C PRO A 57 5.91 16.08 22.84
N PRO A 58 4.70 16.10 22.24
CA PRO A 58 4.47 15.79 20.83
C PRO A 58 5.52 16.40 19.89
N TYR A 59 5.81 17.69 20.07
CA TYR A 59 6.83 18.43 19.32
C TYR A 59 8.20 17.73 19.25
N LYS A 60 8.65 17.05 20.31
CA LYS A 60 9.99 16.43 20.38
C LYS A 60 10.05 15.00 19.85
N ARG A 61 8.91 14.32 19.66
CA ARG A 61 8.83 12.86 19.44
C ARG A 61 9.58 12.37 18.19
N TRP A 62 9.63 13.19 17.14
CA TRP A 62 10.22 12.82 15.84
C TRP A 62 11.63 13.36 15.61
N HIS A 63 12.22 14.08 16.58
CA HIS A 63 13.48 14.78 16.38
C HIS A 63 14.63 13.84 15.98
N GLU A 64 14.80 12.73 16.70
CA GLU A 64 15.86 11.75 16.41
C GLU A 64 15.74 11.19 14.98
N LEU A 65 14.55 10.72 14.61
CA LEU A 65 14.31 10.21 13.26
C LEU A 65 14.55 11.27 12.19
N MET A 66 14.15 12.51 12.45
CA MET A 66 14.33 13.60 11.49
C MET A 66 15.78 14.03 11.35
N VAL A 67 16.63 13.89 12.37
CA VAL A 67 18.09 14.08 12.21
C VAL A 67 18.64 13.11 11.17
N ASP A 68 18.26 11.84 11.23
CA ASP A 68 18.73 10.81 10.30
C ASP A 68 18.12 10.92 8.89
N LYS A 69 16.85 11.33 8.80
CA LYS A 69 16.07 11.28 7.55
C LYS A 69 15.86 12.63 6.88
N ALA A 70 16.23 13.76 7.51
CA ALA A 70 15.97 15.10 6.98
C ALA A 70 16.41 15.27 5.52
N ALA A 71 17.63 14.82 5.18
CA ALA A 71 18.13 14.93 3.81
C ALA A 71 17.24 14.18 2.80
N THR A 72 16.75 13.00 3.16
CA THR A 72 15.86 12.20 2.31
C THR A 72 14.49 12.86 2.17
N VAL A 73 13.92 13.34 3.29
CA VAL A 73 12.61 14.03 3.28
C VAL A 73 12.68 15.30 2.43
N LYS A 74 13.77 16.07 2.52
CA LYS A 74 14.01 17.24 1.66
C LYS A 74 14.01 16.88 0.18
N VAL A 75 14.67 15.79 -0.20
CA VAL A 75 14.68 15.32 -1.60
C VAL A 75 13.27 14.96 -2.07
N LEU A 76 12.48 14.29 -1.24
CA LEU A 76 11.08 13.93 -1.56
C LEU A 76 10.22 15.19 -1.73
N VAL A 77 10.29 16.13 -0.80
CA VAL A 77 9.56 17.40 -0.87
C VAL A 77 9.97 18.19 -2.10
N ASN A 78 11.26 18.31 -2.39
CA ASN A 78 11.74 19.02 -3.58
C ASN A 78 11.28 18.35 -4.88
N SER A 79 11.25 17.00 -4.91
CA SER A 79 10.74 16.26 -6.07
C SER A 79 9.25 16.55 -6.29
N LEU A 80 8.45 16.59 -5.21
CA LEU A 80 7.04 16.96 -5.29
C LEU A 80 6.87 18.41 -5.78
N LYS A 81 7.62 19.36 -5.22
CA LYS A 81 7.61 20.77 -5.67
C LYS A 81 7.96 20.88 -7.17
N ASN A 82 8.95 20.12 -7.63
CA ASN A 82 9.37 20.12 -9.04
C ASN A 82 8.28 19.55 -9.96
N VAL A 83 7.62 18.46 -9.57
CA VAL A 83 6.48 17.91 -10.33
C VAL A 83 5.36 18.94 -10.43
N VAL A 84 4.97 19.56 -9.32
CA VAL A 84 3.92 20.60 -9.31
C VAL A 84 4.29 21.79 -10.20
N ASN A 85 5.53 22.28 -10.09
CA ASN A 85 6.00 23.41 -10.88
C ASN A 85 6.11 23.07 -12.39
N ALA A 86 6.37 21.81 -12.75
CA ALA A 86 6.35 21.39 -14.15
C ALA A 86 4.94 21.49 -14.76
N PHE A 87 3.89 21.22 -13.98
CA PHE A 87 2.50 21.35 -14.43
C PHE A 87 1.93 22.77 -14.25
N VAL A 88 2.43 23.54 -13.28
CA VAL A 88 2.00 24.91 -12.98
C VAL A 88 3.22 25.83 -12.82
N PRO A 89 3.87 26.22 -13.93
CA PRO A 89 5.17 26.91 -13.92
C PRO A 89 5.11 28.34 -13.36
N SER A 90 3.92 28.89 -13.15
CA SER A 90 3.74 30.21 -12.53
C SER A 90 4.28 30.31 -11.10
N GLY A 91 4.57 29.18 -10.42
CA GLY A 91 5.02 29.13 -9.03
C GLY A 91 3.96 29.54 -8.00
N LYS A 92 2.81 30.06 -8.44
CA LYS A 92 1.74 30.58 -7.57
C LYS A 92 1.18 29.54 -6.61
N ILE A 93 1.10 28.27 -7.01
CA ILE A 93 0.65 27.19 -6.11
C ILE A 93 1.63 27.03 -4.96
N MET A 94 2.93 26.98 -5.26
CA MET A 94 3.93 26.83 -4.21
C MET A 94 3.98 28.03 -3.28
N GLN A 95 3.82 29.23 -3.82
CA GLN A 95 3.69 30.44 -3.00
C GLN A 95 2.46 30.36 -2.07
N MET A 96 1.31 29.89 -2.56
CA MET A 96 0.13 29.70 -1.72
C MET A 96 0.33 28.63 -0.64
N VAL A 97 0.99 27.51 -0.96
CA VAL A 97 1.32 26.45 -0.01
C VAL A 97 2.23 26.96 1.09
N ASP A 98 3.26 27.72 0.73
CA ASP A 98 4.26 28.20 1.68
C ASP A 98 3.72 29.37 2.54
N GLU A 99 2.92 30.30 1.97
CA GLU A 99 2.50 31.53 2.67
C GLU A 99 1.06 31.51 3.22
N LYS A 100 0.10 30.93 2.51
CA LYS A 100 -1.33 31.07 2.82
C LYS A 100 -1.92 29.84 3.46
N LEU A 101 -1.45 28.66 3.07
CA LEU A 101 -2.07 27.41 3.46
C LEU A 101 -2.03 27.16 4.98
N PRO A 102 -1.01 27.55 5.77
CA PRO A 102 -1.08 27.42 7.22
C PRO A 102 -2.26 28.18 7.83
N SER A 103 -2.55 29.38 7.33
CA SER A 103 -3.67 30.20 7.79
C SER A 103 -5.04 29.68 7.33
N MET A 104 -5.11 29.08 6.14
CA MET A 104 -6.35 28.48 5.57
C MET A 104 -6.66 27.11 6.17
N LEU A 105 -5.58 26.36 6.40
CA LEU A 105 -5.45 25.16 7.23
C LEU A 105 -6.08 25.47 8.56
N GLY A 106 -5.39 26.31 9.34
CA GLY A 106 -5.48 26.51 10.79
C GLY A 106 -5.05 25.24 11.55
N ASN A 107 -5.17 25.25 12.88
CA ASN A 107 -4.57 24.19 13.72
C ASN A 107 -5.16 22.79 13.52
N PHE A 108 -4.30 21.80 13.31
CA PHE A 108 -4.62 20.38 13.42
C PHE A 108 -4.88 19.99 14.89
N PRO A 109 -5.65 18.92 15.15
CA PRO A 109 -5.80 18.43 16.51
C PRO A 109 -4.45 17.96 17.06
N GLY A 110 -4.23 18.16 18.36
CA GLY A 110 -3.13 17.51 19.07
C GLY A 110 -3.30 15.98 19.03
N PRO A 111 -2.22 15.19 18.93
CA PRO A 111 -0.81 15.60 18.98
C PRO A 111 -0.21 16.02 17.62
N PHE A 112 -0.96 15.89 16.51
CA PHE A 112 -0.42 15.96 15.16
C PHE A 112 0.18 17.33 14.80
N GLU A 113 -0.48 18.42 15.21
CA GLU A 113 -0.01 19.80 14.98
C GLU A 113 1.42 20.02 15.51
N GLU A 114 1.64 19.69 16.78
CA GLU A 114 2.91 19.92 17.44
C GLU A 114 4.01 19.01 16.89
N GLU A 115 3.68 17.76 16.55
CA GLU A 115 4.60 16.85 15.88
C GLU A 115 5.03 17.37 14.50
N MET A 116 4.11 17.95 13.71
CA MET A 116 4.46 18.56 12.42
C MET A 116 5.37 19.77 12.58
N LYS A 117 5.16 20.61 13.60
CA LYS A 117 6.05 21.74 13.92
C LYS A 117 7.45 21.25 14.27
N GLY A 118 7.57 20.23 15.10
CA GLY A 118 8.87 19.63 15.44
C GLY A 118 9.61 19.10 14.22
N ILE A 119 8.90 18.41 13.33
CA ILE A 119 9.46 17.94 12.05
C ILE A 119 9.90 19.13 11.17
N ALA A 120 9.05 20.15 11.03
CA ALA A 120 9.34 21.35 10.24
C ALA A 120 10.61 22.05 10.74
N ASP A 121 10.77 22.22 12.06
CA ASP A 121 11.91 22.91 12.65
C ASP A 121 13.22 22.12 12.52
N VAL A 122 13.19 20.79 12.73
CA VAL A 122 14.39 19.95 12.58
C VAL A 122 14.82 19.85 11.12
N THR A 123 13.86 19.72 10.21
CA THR A 123 14.17 19.57 8.79
C THR A 123 14.40 20.91 8.10
N GLY A 124 13.85 22.02 8.59
CA GLY A 124 13.78 23.30 7.87
C GLY A 124 12.80 23.27 6.68
N ILE A 125 11.89 22.29 6.62
CA ILE A 125 10.81 22.26 5.63
C ILE A 125 9.70 23.20 6.12
N PRO A 126 9.15 24.08 5.26
CA PRO A 126 8.05 24.95 5.67
C PRO A 126 6.85 24.15 6.17
N LEU A 127 6.29 24.52 7.33
CA LEU A 127 5.14 23.84 7.94
C LEU A 127 3.97 23.72 6.96
N GLY A 128 3.70 24.76 6.17
CA GLY A 128 2.63 24.76 5.16
C GLY A 128 2.74 23.66 4.11
N VAL A 129 3.96 23.17 3.81
CA VAL A 129 4.16 22.01 2.92
C VAL A 129 3.70 20.73 3.59
N LEU A 130 3.98 20.55 4.89
CA LEU A 130 3.54 19.38 5.64
C LEU A 130 2.01 19.37 5.78
N GLU A 131 1.42 20.52 6.11
CA GLU A 131 -0.02 20.68 6.22
C GLU A 131 -0.72 20.47 4.87
N TRP A 132 -0.11 20.92 3.77
CA TRP A 132 -0.61 20.69 2.42
C TRP A 132 -0.72 19.21 2.07
N ILE A 133 0.32 18.44 2.39
CA ILE A 133 0.37 17.01 2.12
C ILE A 133 -0.71 16.28 2.95
N LEU A 134 -1.00 16.75 4.16
CA LEU A 134 -1.85 16.05 5.14
C LEU A 134 -3.33 16.49 5.11
N GLY A 135 -3.67 17.63 4.51
CA GLY A 135 -5.04 17.98 4.10
C GLY A 135 -5.94 18.62 5.18
N LYS A 136 -7.25 18.74 4.87
CA LYS A 136 -8.23 19.61 5.57
C LYS A 136 -8.99 18.92 6.74
N LYS A 137 -9.57 19.78 7.60
CA LYS A 137 -9.97 19.61 9.00
C LYS A 137 -11.36 19.10 9.36
N ASP A 138 -12.33 19.14 8.44
CA ASP A 138 -13.74 18.83 8.75
C ASP A 138 -14.06 17.33 8.73
N ALA A 139 -13.05 16.51 8.46
CA ALA A 139 -13.10 15.07 8.58
C ALA A 139 -11.72 14.51 8.96
N MET A 140 -11.69 13.33 9.57
CA MET A 140 -10.44 12.74 10.01
C MET A 140 -9.63 12.28 8.80
N TRP A 141 -8.36 12.70 8.71
CA TRP A 141 -7.45 12.15 7.73
C TRP A 141 -7.23 10.67 8.02
N ILE A 142 -7.21 9.84 6.97
CA ILE A 142 -7.21 8.36 7.11
C ILE A 142 -6.00 7.91 7.94
N GLY A 143 -4.83 8.51 7.74
CA GLY A 143 -3.63 8.20 8.54
C GLY A 143 -3.77 8.60 10.01
N PHE A 144 -4.43 9.71 10.33
CA PHE A 144 -4.63 10.16 11.71
C PHE A 144 -5.62 9.27 12.46
N ILE A 145 -6.74 8.87 11.85
CA ILE A 145 -7.66 7.93 12.52
C ILE A 145 -7.00 6.58 12.76
N THR A 146 -6.23 6.06 11.79
CA THR A 146 -5.50 4.80 11.95
C THR A 146 -4.50 4.90 13.10
N ARG A 147 -3.74 5.98 13.19
CA ARG A 147 -2.83 6.19 14.33
C ARG A 147 -3.59 6.30 15.65
N SER A 148 -4.66 7.09 15.74
CA SER A 148 -5.41 7.24 16.99
C SER A 148 -5.97 5.90 17.48
N VAL A 149 -6.43 5.04 16.57
CA VAL A 149 -6.87 3.67 16.90
C VAL A 149 -5.71 2.81 17.39
N LEU A 150 -4.56 2.82 16.69
CA LEU A 150 -3.37 2.08 17.11
C LEU A 150 -2.81 2.55 18.47
N GLU A 151 -2.94 3.84 18.77
CA GLU A 151 -2.40 4.46 20.00
C GLU A 151 -3.34 4.28 21.20
N ASN A 152 -4.67 4.26 20.99
CA ASN A 152 -5.64 4.34 22.09
C ASN A 152 -6.65 3.18 22.19
N SER A 153 -6.96 2.48 21.09
CA SER A 153 -7.94 1.38 21.15
C SER A 153 -7.33 0.14 21.79
N THR A 154 -8.11 -0.53 22.63
CA THR A 154 -7.63 -1.66 23.45
C THR A 154 -8.20 -3.01 23.01
N SER A 155 -9.10 -3.02 22.03
CA SER A 155 -9.71 -4.25 21.50
C SER A 155 -10.04 -4.15 20.01
N TYR A 156 -10.15 -5.33 19.36
CA TYR A 156 -10.58 -5.45 17.97
C TYR A 156 -11.96 -4.82 17.73
N GLU A 157 -12.94 -5.08 18.59
CA GLU A 157 -14.31 -4.56 18.43
C GLU A 157 -14.39 -3.04 18.61
N GLU A 158 -13.63 -2.48 19.56
CA GLU A 158 -13.53 -1.03 19.73
C GLU A 158 -12.93 -0.38 18.47
N ALA A 159 -11.78 -0.89 18.00
CA ALA A 159 -11.12 -0.42 16.79
C ALA A 159 -12.05 -0.51 15.57
N LYS A 160 -12.72 -1.65 15.39
CA LYS A 160 -13.71 -1.88 14.31
C LYS A 160 -14.85 -0.86 14.37
N ASN A 161 -15.41 -0.63 15.55
CA ASN A 161 -16.50 0.33 15.74
C ASN A 161 -16.07 1.77 15.39
N ILE A 162 -14.88 2.19 15.82
CA ILE A 162 -14.32 3.51 15.50
C ILE A 162 -14.06 3.65 13.99
N LEU A 163 -13.41 2.66 13.38
CA LEU A 163 -13.07 2.65 11.95
C LEU A 163 -14.29 2.52 11.04
N THR A 164 -15.41 2.03 11.55
CA THR A 164 -16.68 1.93 10.80
C THR A 164 -17.46 3.25 10.81
N LYS A 165 -17.42 3.99 11.93
CA LYS A 165 -18.33 5.13 12.18
C LYS A 165 -17.71 6.52 12.01
N THR A 166 -16.39 6.64 12.15
CA THR A 166 -15.72 7.96 12.07
C THR A 166 -15.83 8.56 10.68
N LYS A 167 -16.24 9.84 10.57
CA LYS A 167 -16.24 10.57 9.29
C LYS A 167 -14.81 10.78 8.78
N LEU A 168 -14.57 10.43 7.52
CA LEU A 168 -13.26 10.45 6.87
C LEU A 168 -13.17 11.54 5.81
N LEU A 169 -11.95 12.05 5.60
CA LEU A 169 -11.68 13.04 4.54
C LEU A 169 -11.83 12.44 3.14
N ALA A 170 -11.47 11.17 2.98
CA ALA A 170 -11.55 10.41 1.74
C ALA A 170 -12.07 8.98 1.99
N PRO A 171 -12.61 8.30 0.97
CA PRO A 171 -12.91 6.88 1.04
C PRO A 171 -11.68 6.03 1.37
N ALA A 172 -11.88 4.87 1.99
CA ALA A 172 -10.78 4.01 2.43
C ALA A 172 -11.20 2.53 2.49
N TYR A 173 -10.21 1.65 2.50
CA TYR A 173 -10.37 0.28 2.97
C TYR A 173 -9.54 0.11 4.24
N PHE A 174 -10.17 -0.27 5.35
CA PHE A 174 -9.44 -0.67 6.56
C PHE A 174 -9.42 -2.20 6.65
N ILE A 175 -8.22 -2.77 6.70
CA ILE A 175 -8.02 -4.20 6.93
C ILE A 175 -7.62 -4.35 8.40
N LEU A 176 -8.51 -4.94 9.20
CA LEU A 176 -8.35 -5.05 10.65
C LEU A 176 -8.26 -6.52 11.03
N GLY A 177 -7.21 -6.89 11.77
CA GLY A 177 -7.05 -8.22 12.38
C GLY A 177 -6.98 -8.10 13.89
N GLY A 178 -7.62 -9.03 14.61
CA GLY A 178 -7.55 -9.12 16.07
C GLY A 178 -6.54 -10.17 16.54
N ASN A 179 -6.73 -10.66 17.77
CA ASN A 179 -5.88 -11.68 18.38
C ASN A 179 -6.63 -12.99 18.67
N ARG A 180 -7.90 -13.11 18.25
CA ARG A 180 -8.71 -14.33 18.40
C ARG A 180 -9.19 -14.87 17.05
N SER A 181 -9.53 -16.15 17.04
CA SER A 181 -10.13 -16.79 15.87
C SER A 181 -11.41 -16.08 15.43
N GLY A 182 -11.49 -15.71 14.16
CA GLY A 182 -12.62 -15.00 13.56
C GLY A 182 -12.48 -13.47 13.58
N GLU A 183 -11.54 -12.91 14.36
CA GLU A 183 -11.27 -11.48 14.36
C GLU A 183 -10.42 -11.09 13.14
N GLY A 184 -11.10 -10.83 12.03
CA GLY A 184 -10.48 -10.28 10.84
C GLY A 184 -11.54 -9.76 9.88
N CYS A 185 -11.39 -8.54 9.39
CA CYS A 185 -12.34 -7.96 8.44
C CYS A 185 -11.70 -6.96 7.47
N VAL A 186 -12.41 -6.72 6.38
CA VAL A 186 -12.21 -5.56 5.50
C VAL A 186 -13.41 -4.63 5.66
N ILE A 187 -13.16 -3.39 6.06
CA ILE A 187 -14.16 -2.34 6.19
C ILE A 187 -14.04 -1.43 4.96
N THR A 188 -15.01 -1.49 4.05
CA THR A 188 -15.08 -0.59 2.90
C THR A 188 -15.79 0.69 3.32
N ARG A 189 -15.09 1.82 3.27
CA ARG A 189 -15.55 3.11 3.78
C ARG A 189 -15.77 4.12 2.67
N GLU A 190 -16.95 4.71 2.68
CA GLU A 190 -17.15 6.06 2.16
C GLU A 190 -16.82 7.09 3.25
N ARG A 191 -16.78 8.37 2.86
CA ARG A 191 -16.47 9.47 3.80
C ARG A 191 -17.36 9.48 5.04
N LYS A 192 -18.64 9.09 4.92
CA LYS A 192 -19.61 9.20 6.02
C LYS A 192 -20.04 7.85 6.58
N ASP A 193 -20.03 6.81 5.76
CA ASP A 193 -20.66 5.52 6.08
C ASP A 193 -19.71 4.35 5.75
N ALA A 194 -19.99 3.19 6.32
CA ALA A 194 -19.39 1.93 5.89
C ALA A 194 -20.30 1.28 4.86
N LEU A 195 -19.78 1.01 3.66
CA LEU A 195 -20.51 0.35 2.58
C LEU A 195 -20.58 -1.17 2.76
N ASP A 196 -19.54 -1.77 3.33
CA ASP A 196 -19.44 -3.20 3.60
C ASP A 196 -18.48 -3.44 4.77
N VAL A 197 -18.77 -4.47 5.55
CA VAL A 197 -17.87 -5.01 6.58
C VAL A 197 -17.74 -6.51 6.32
N TYR A 198 -16.69 -6.88 5.60
CA TYR A 198 -16.49 -8.25 5.14
C TYR A 198 -15.60 -9.02 6.13
N GLU A 199 -16.23 -9.78 7.00
CA GLU A 199 -15.55 -10.52 8.06
C GLU A 199 -15.11 -11.92 7.62
N LEU A 200 -14.07 -12.43 8.30
CA LEU A 200 -13.73 -13.84 8.29
C LEU A 200 -14.93 -14.67 8.75
N ALA A 201 -15.09 -15.84 8.16
CA ALA A 201 -16.16 -16.78 8.50
C ALA A 201 -15.61 -18.20 8.36
N ALA A 202 -14.66 -18.55 9.23
CA ALA A 202 -13.92 -19.82 9.14
C ALA A 202 -14.84 -21.05 9.11
N LYS A 203 -15.95 -21.04 9.88
CA LYS A 203 -16.97 -22.10 9.87
C LYS A 203 -17.68 -22.28 8.52
N GLN A 204 -17.65 -21.26 7.66
CA GLN A 204 -18.21 -21.26 6.31
C GLN A 204 -17.10 -21.38 5.24
N GLY A 205 -15.89 -21.80 5.65
CA GLY A 205 -14.74 -21.97 4.77
C GLY A 205 -13.99 -20.68 4.42
N ARG A 206 -14.38 -19.52 4.96
CA ARG A 206 -13.71 -18.24 4.70
C ARG A 206 -12.62 -17.98 5.75
N TRP A 207 -11.42 -18.46 5.45
CA TRP A 207 -10.25 -18.38 6.34
C TRP A 207 -9.30 -17.23 6.02
N TYR A 208 -9.53 -16.48 4.93
CA TYR A 208 -8.80 -15.24 4.61
C TYR A 208 -9.73 -14.16 4.05
N VAL A 209 -9.25 -12.93 4.07
CA VAL A 209 -9.78 -11.79 3.30
C VAL A 209 -8.63 -11.18 2.49
N VAL A 210 -8.93 -10.68 1.28
CA VAL A 210 -7.94 -10.01 0.40
C VAL A 210 -8.56 -8.72 -0.10
N GLU A 211 -7.87 -7.62 0.17
CA GLU A 211 -8.20 -6.29 -0.33
C GLU A 211 -7.00 -5.71 -1.08
N THR A 212 -7.30 -4.98 -2.16
CA THR A 212 -6.31 -4.23 -2.92
C THR A 212 -6.75 -2.78 -2.97
N ASN A 213 -7.47 -2.38 -4.02
CA ASN A 213 -7.90 -0.99 -4.25
C ASN A 213 -9.27 -0.89 -4.94
N TYR A 214 -10.09 -1.94 -4.89
CA TYR A 214 -11.39 -1.98 -5.54
C TYR A 214 -12.40 -2.79 -4.75
N ASP A 215 -13.63 -2.28 -4.72
CA ASP A 215 -14.74 -2.88 -3.99
C ASP A 215 -14.88 -4.36 -4.33
N ARG A 216 -15.00 -5.19 -3.29
CA ARG A 216 -15.06 -6.65 -3.43
C ARG A 216 -16.17 -7.16 -4.33
N TRP A 217 -17.29 -6.44 -4.41
CA TRP A 217 -18.44 -6.78 -5.25
C TRP A 217 -18.35 -6.21 -6.68
N LYS A 218 -17.26 -5.54 -7.03
CA LYS A 218 -16.99 -5.05 -8.39
C LYS A 218 -15.87 -5.85 -9.04
N ASN A 219 -15.84 -5.81 -10.37
CA ASN A 219 -14.70 -6.33 -11.12
C ASN A 219 -13.46 -5.45 -10.88
N PRO A 220 -12.26 -6.04 -10.87
CA PRO A 220 -11.02 -5.29 -10.88
C PRO A 220 -10.94 -4.38 -12.11
N LEU A 221 -10.15 -3.30 -12.02
CA LEU A 221 -9.75 -2.58 -13.20
C LEU A 221 -8.92 -3.54 -14.08
N PHE A 222 -9.26 -3.70 -15.35
CA PHE A 222 -8.65 -4.69 -16.23
C PHE A 222 -7.11 -4.62 -16.28
N LEU A 223 -6.53 -3.42 -16.11
CA LEU A 223 -5.09 -3.18 -16.12
C LEU A 223 -4.42 -3.33 -14.74
N ASP A 224 -5.20 -3.44 -13.64
CA ASP A 224 -4.72 -3.62 -12.26
C ASP A 224 -5.59 -4.67 -11.54
N ASP A 225 -5.37 -5.95 -11.87
CA ASP A 225 -5.95 -7.07 -11.09
C ASP A 225 -4.88 -7.80 -10.26
N ARG A 226 -4.60 -7.26 -9.08
CA ARG A 226 -3.75 -7.91 -8.07
C ARG A 226 -4.51 -8.86 -7.14
N ARG A 227 -5.82 -8.66 -6.97
CA ARG A 227 -6.66 -9.48 -6.07
C ARG A 227 -6.77 -10.91 -6.59
N THR A 228 -7.00 -11.12 -7.88
CA THR A 228 -7.18 -12.47 -8.43
C THR A 228 -5.91 -13.33 -8.26
N PRO A 229 -4.71 -12.86 -8.65
CA PRO A 229 -3.46 -13.59 -8.41
C PRO A 229 -3.19 -13.85 -6.92
N ALA A 230 -3.41 -12.86 -6.05
CA ALA A 230 -3.23 -13.03 -4.60
C ALA A 230 -4.13 -14.15 -4.04
N LYS A 231 -5.43 -14.14 -4.40
CA LYS A 231 -6.39 -15.18 -3.98
C LYS A 231 -6.03 -16.55 -4.55
N MET A 232 -5.60 -16.60 -5.82
CA MET A 232 -5.13 -17.84 -6.45
C MET A 232 -3.97 -18.45 -5.67
N CYS A 233 -2.96 -17.65 -5.32
CA CYS A 233 -1.79 -18.13 -4.60
C CYS A 233 -2.10 -18.51 -3.14
N LEU A 234 -3.00 -17.78 -2.46
CA LEU A 234 -3.52 -18.19 -1.15
C LEU A 234 -4.28 -19.51 -1.20
N ASN A 235 -5.13 -19.71 -2.21
CA ASN A 235 -5.85 -20.97 -2.40
C ASN A 235 -4.89 -22.15 -2.67
N ARG A 236 -3.83 -21.93 -3.47
CA ARG A 236 -2.78 -22.94 -3.69
C ARG A 236 -1.96 -23.23 -2.43
N THR A 237 -1.75 -22.23 -1.57
CA THR A 237 -1.04 -22.37 -0.29
C THR A 237 -1.84 -23.21 0.71
N THR A 238 -3.17 -23.05 0.72
CA THR A 238 -4.11 -23.63 1.70
C THR A 238 -3.96 -23.07 3.11
N GLN A 239 -4.95 -23.32 3.96
CA GLN A 239 -4.97 -22.86 5.35
C GLN A 239 -3.88 -23.56 6.20
N GLU A 240 -3.55 -24.82 5.88
CA GLU A 240 -2.62 -25.64 6.66
C GLU A 240 -1.16 -25.17 6.54
N ASN A 241 -0.80 -24.52 5.43
CA ASN A 241 0.59 -24.10 5.17
C ASN A 241 0.82 -22.60 5.38
N ILE A 242 -0.15 -21.88 5.95
CA ILE A 242 -0.04 -20.42 6.11
C ILE A 242 1.07 -20.07 7.12
N SER A 243 1.97 -19.19 6.70
CA SER A 243 3.13 -18.75 7.49
C SER A 243 3.66 -17.43 6.93
N PHE A 244 4.61 -16.78 7.62
CA PHE A 244 5.31 -15.62 7.08
C PHE A 244 5.98 -15.93 5.73
N ALA A 245 6.60 -17.11 5.59
CA ALA A 245 7.21 -17.52 4.34
C ALA A 245 6.19 -17.63 3.21
N ALA A 246 5.07 -18.31 3.45
CA ALA A 246 4.02 -18.47 2.45
C ALA A 246 3.33 -17.14 2.08
N LEU A 247 3.09 -16.26 3.06
CA LEU A 247 2.54 -14.93 2.79
C LEU A 247 3.52 -14.07 1.99
N TYR A 248 4.82 -14.11 2.32
CA TYR A 248 5.84 -13.39 1.59
C TYR A 248 6.00 -13.91 0.16
N ASP A 249 5.83 -15.21 -0.08
CA ASP A 249 5.76 -15.82 -1.41
C ASP A 249 4.60 -15.25 -2.24
N VAL A 250 3.39 -15.17 -1.66
CA VAL A 250 2.22 -14.53 -2.31
C VAL A 250 2.51 -13.06 -2.62
N LEU A 251 3.05 -12.31 -1.66
CA LEU A 251 3.39 -10.89 -1.80
C LEU A 251 4.64 -10.62 -2.65
N SER A 252 5.32 -11.66 -3.11
CA SER A 252 6.48 -11.58 -4.01
C SER A 252 6.15 -11.97 -5.45
N THR A 253 4.91 -12.40 -5.71
CA THR A 253 4.43 -12.86 -7.02
C THR A 253 3.88 -11.68 -7.83
N LYS A 254 4.36 -11.46 -9.06
CA LYS A 254 3.81 -10.46 -9.98
C LYS A 254 2.38 -10.85 -10.44
N PRO A 255 1.42 -9.92 -10.46
CA PRO A 255 1.56 -8.47 -10.29
C PRO A 255 1.34 -7.98 -8.85
N VAL A 256 1.17 -8.86 -7.85
CA VAL A 256 1.03 -8.45 -6.44
C VAL A 256 2.28 -7.67 -6.01
N LEU A 257 3.46 -8.20 -6.35
CA LEU A 257 4.70 -7.42 -6.41
C LEU A 257 4.77 -6.67 -7.75
N ASN A 258 4.93 -5.35 -7.71
CA ASN A 258 5.02 -4.50 -8.89
C ASN A 258 6.04 -3.37 -8.71
N LYS A 259 6.24 -2.52 -9.73
CA LYS A 259 7.19 -1.39 -9.69
C LYS A 259 6.86 -0.34 -8.63
N LEU A 260 5.59 -0.27 -8.20
CA LEU A 260 5.13 0.68 -7.18
C LEU A 260 5.28 0.13 -5.75
N THR A 261 5.68 -1.14 -5.60
CA THR A 261 5.86 -1.76 -4.29
C THR A 261 7.10 -1.20 -3.60
N VAL A 262 6.89 -0.43 -2.52
CA VAL A 262 7.98 0.17 -1.73
C VAL A 262 8.50 -0.79 -0.66
N PHE A 263 7.60 -1.41 0.08
CA PHE A 263 7.93 -2.33 1.17
C PHE A 263 6.90 -3.45 1.29
N THR A 264 7.22 -4.49 2.07
CA THR A 264 6.29 -5.56 2.47
C THR A 264 6.41 -5.79 3.96
N THR A 265 5.26 -5.82 4.64
CA THR A 265 5.17 -6.01 6.09
C THR A 265 4.43 -7.30 6.41
N LEU A 266 4.96 -8.07 7.35
CA LEU A 266 4.38 -9.30 7.91
C LEU A 266 4.14 -9.08 9.40
N MET A 267 2.96 -9.47 9.89
CA MET A 267 2.54 -9.23 11.27
C MET A 267 1.92 -10.50 11.87
N ASP A 268 2.30 -10.82 13.11
CA ASP A 268 1.66 -11.83 13.95
C ASP A 268 1.38 -11.20 15.32
N VAL A 269 0.10 -10.89 15.55
CA VAL A 269 -0.36 -10.18 16.76
C VAL A 269 -0.11 -11.01 18.02
N THR A 270 -0.38 -12.32 17.97
CA THR A 270 -0.31 -13.19 19.14
C THR A 270 1.13 -13.49 19.58
N ARG A 271 2.06 -13.50 18.62
CA ARG A 271 3.49 -13.72 18.88
C ARG A 271 4.29 -12.42 18.97
N GLY A 272 3.66 -11.26 18.79
CA GLY A 272 4.34 -9.97 18.78
C GLY A 272 5.42 -9.86 17.69
N ARG A 273 5.24 -10.54 16.55
CA ARG A 273 6.21 -10.47 15.43
C ARG A 273 5.78 -9.42 14.43
N TYR A 274 6.73 -8.57 14.04
CA TYR A 274 6.55 -7.53 13.04
C TYR A 274 7.82 -7.45 12.21
N GLU A 275 7.71 -7.67 10.90
CA GLU A 275 8.85 -7.68 9.97
C GLU A 275 8.51 -6.84 8.75
N THR A 276 9.39 -5.92 8.35
CA THR A 276 9.21 -5.12 7.13
C THR A 276 10.47 -5.10 6.29
N TYR A 277 10.31 -5.29 4.99
CA TYR A 277 11.40 -5.36 4.02
C TYR A 277 11.17 -4.38 2.86
N LEU A 278 12.20 -3.64 2.49
CA LEU A 278 12.20 -2.81 1.28
C LEU A 278 12.19 -3.72 0.05
N ARG A 279 11.37 -3.36 -0.95
CA ARG A 279 11.15 -4.16 -2.15
C ARG A 279 11.71 -3.45 -3.38
N ASP A 280 12.02 -4.25 -4.38
CA ASP A 280 12.23 -3.82 -5.76
C ASP A 280 11.54 -4.84 -6.68
N CYS A 281 11.22 -4.42 -7.91
CA CYS A 281 10.67 -5.31 -8.92
C CYS A 281 11.50 -5.21 -10.21
N PRO A 282 12.43 -6.16 -10.47
CA PRO A 282 13.30 -6.12 -11.64
C PRO A 282 12.49 -6.33 -12.92
N ASP A 283 12.95 -5.69 -14.00
CA ASP A 283 12.31 -5.82 -15.31
C ASP A 283 12.43 -7.24 -15.87
N PRO A 284 11.39 -7.72 -16.59
CA PRO A 284 10.12 -7.03 -16.86
C PRO A 284 9.19 -7.06 -15.64
N CYS A 285 8.61 -5.90 -15.27
CA CYS A 285 7.65 -5.80 -14.18
C CYS A 285 6.61 -4.70 -14.43
N ILE A 286 5.36 -4.95 -14.06
CA ILE A 286 4.25 -4.02 -14.31
C ILE A 286 4.42 -2.72 -13.49
N GLY A 287 4.14 -1.59 -14.13
CA GLY A 287 4.23 -0.24 -13.57
C GLY A 287 3.07 0.18 -12.66
N TRP A 288 2.07 -0.69 -12.51
CA TRP A 288 0.76 -0.40 -11.94
C TRP A 288 0.35 -1.50 -10.95
#